data_AF-A0A1I3QLL0-F1
#
_entry.id   AF-A0A1I3QLL0-F1
#
_cell.length_a   1.000
_cell.length_b   1.000
_cell.length_c   1.000
_cell.angle_alpha   90.00
_cell.angle_beta   90.00
_cell.angle_gamma   90.00
#
_symmetry.space_group_name_H-M   'P 1'
#
loop_
_entity.id
_entity.type
_entity.pdbx_description
1 polymer ?
#
loop_
_entity_poly.entity_id
_entity_poly.type
_entity_poly.pdbx_seq_one_letter_code
_entity_poly.pdbx_strand_id
1 'polypeptide(L)' 'MSSPQAHRIMGKLTERAELTIAARFLLEHGIEQDEIGMHLCRRYHIDIDELNDVIEDLTAVPRKEN' A
#
# COMPACT_ATOMS: atom_id res chain seq x y z
N MET A 1 5.39 11.88 35.49
CA MET A 1 4.21 11.66 34.63
C MET A 1 4.13 12.79 33.63
N SER A 2 4.45 12.52 32.36
CA SER A 2 4.01 13.29 31.17
C SER A 2 4.63 12.59 29.97
N SER A 3 3.93 11.58 29.45
CA SER A 3 4.20 11.06 28.12
C SER A 3 3.90 12.20 27.15
N PRO A 4 4.87 12.72 26.38
CA PRO A 4 4.56 13.69 25.36
C PRO A 4 3.65 12.98 24.37
N GLN A 5 2.52 13.63 24.12
CA GLN A 5 1.49 13.26 23.17
C GLN A 5 2.14 12.58 21.96
N ALA A 6 1.85 11.29 21.79
CA ALA A 6 1.99 10.65 20.50
C ALA A 6 1.10 11.46 19.57
N HIS A 7 1.69 12.48 18.92
CA HIS A 7 1.20 12.98 17.65
C HIS A 7 0.95 11.70 16.88
N ARG A 8 -0.31 11.38 16.71
CA ARG A 8 -0.76 10.25 15.93
C ARG A 8 -0.41 10.67 14.51
N ILE A 9 0.86 10.51 14.14
CA ILE A 9 1.34 10.63 12.79
C ILE A 9 0.62 9.48 12.11
N MET A 10 -0.59 9.73 11.61
CA MET A 10 -1.17 8.88 10.60
C MET A 10 -0.16 8.97 9.46
N GLY A 11 0.76 8.01 9.43
CA GLY A 11 1.77 7.90 8.40
C GLY A 11 1.03 7.98 7.08
N LYS A 12 1.38 8.98 6.27
CA LYS A 12 0.86 9.08 4.92
C LYS A 12 1.69 8.10 4.12
N LEU A 13 1.06 7.03 3.66
CA LEU A 13 1.67 6.09 2.72
C LEU A 13 1.45 6.70 1.33
N THR A 14 2.12 7.82 1.09
CA THR A 14 2.12 8.53 -0.20
C THR A 14 3.38 8.24 -0.99
N GLU A 15 4.39 7.61 -0.39
CA GLU A 15 5.59 7.22 -1.13
C GLU A 15 5.28 5.98 -1.97
N ARG A 16 5.48 6.11 -3.28
CA ARG A 16 5.34 5.00 -4.24
C ARG A 16 6.11 3.76 -3.78
N ALA A 17 7.31 3.92 -3.25
CA ALA A 17 8.12 2.80 -2.75
C ALA A 17 7.44 2.03 -1.60
N GLU A 18 6.83 2.74 -0.65
CA GLU A 18 6.10 2.11 0.45
C GLU A 18 4.82 1.44 -0.03
N LEU A 19 4.09 2.10 -0.96
CA LEU A 19 2.90 1.53 -1.59
C LEU A 19 3.23 0.25 -2.36
N THR A 20 4.35 0.23 -3.09
CA THR A 20 4.84 -0.95 -3.80
C THR A 20 5.15 -2.10 -2.84
N ILE A 21 5.85 -1.83 -1.73
CA ILE A 21 6.16 -2.86 -0.74
C ILE A 21 4.88 -3.40 -0.11
N ALA A 22 3.95 -2.52 0.27
CA ALA A 22 2.70 -2.91 0.91
C ALA A 22 1.78 -3.68 -0.04
N ALA A 23 1.59 -3.19 -1.26
CA ALA A 23 0.78 -3.84 -2.30
C ALA A 23 1.37 -5.21 -2.66
N ARG A 24 2.69 -5.29 -2.90
CA ARG A 24 3.38 -6.55 -3.18
C ARG A 24 3.21 -7.55 -2.02
N PHE A 25 3.42 -7.11 -0.78
CA PHE A 25 3.26 -7.99 0.38
C PHE A 25 1.84 -8.56 0.48
N LEU A 26 0.82 -7.74 0.24
CA LEU A 26 -0.58 -8.15 0.27
C LEU A 26 -0.93 -9.09 -0.91
N LEU A 27 -0.42 -8.80 -2.11
CA LEU A 27 -0.56 -9.69 -3.28
C LEU A 27 0.09 -11.05 -3.05
N GLU A 28 1.30 -11.08 -2.49
CA GLU A 28 1.98 -12.34 -2.12
C GLU A 28 1.22 -13.12 -1.03
N HIS A 29 0.43 -12.41 -0.21
CA HIS A 29 -0.43 -13.00 0.81
C HIS A 29 -1.81 -13.45 0.27
N GLY A 30 -2.07 -13.25 -1.02
CA GLY A 30 -3.31 -13.65 -1.70
C GLY A 30 -4.48 -12.68 -1.54
N ILE A 31 -4.22 -11.43 -1.14
CA ILE A 31 -5.24 -10.37 -1.06
C ILE A 31 -5.49 -9.81 -2.47
N GLU A 32 -6.75 -9.61 -2.83
CA GLU A 32 -7.12 -9.05 -4.12
C GLU A 32 -6.78 -7.56 -4.23
N GLN A 33 -6.49 -7.10 -5.44
CA GLN A 33 -6.10 -5.71 -5.72
C GLN A 33 -7.12 -4.69 -5.21
N ASP A 34 -8.41 -4.96 -5.42
CA ASP A 34 -9.53 -4.17 -4.89
C ASP A 34 -9.54 -4.12 -3.35
N GLU A 35 -9.11 -5.19 -2.69
CA GLU A 35 -9.05 -5.27 -1.23
C GLU A 35 -7.83 -4.56 -0.64
N ILE A 36 -6.71 -4.52 -1.37
CA ILE A 36 -5.47 -3.85 -0.93
C ILE A 36 -5.74 -2.38 -0.58
N GLY A 37 -6.47 -1.66 -1.43
CA GLY A 37 -6.85 -0.27 -1.18
C GLY A 37 -7.69 -0.11 0.09
N MET A 38 -8.65 -1.00 0.31
CA MET A 38 -9.49 -0.99 1.51
C MET A 38 -8.68 -1.28 2.78
N HIS A 39 -7.76 -2.24 2.72
CA HIS A 39 -6.89 -2.60 3.84
C HIS A 39 -5.93 -1.47 4.22
N LEU A 40 -5.35 -0.80 3.23
CA LEU A 40 -4.40 0.28 3.44
C LEU A 40 -5.10 1.57 3.89
N CYS A 41 -6.22 1.95 3.26
CA CYS A 41 -7.01 3.14 3.62
C CYS A 41 -7.56 3.08 5.06
N ARG A 42 -7.82 1.88 5.59
CA ARG A 42 -8.30 1.70 6.96
C ARG A 42 -7.27 2.09 8.03
N ARG A 43 -5.99 2.03 7.70
CA ARG A 43 -4.88 2.15 8.67
C ARG A 43 -3.96 3.33 8.37
N TYR A 44 -3.87 3.73 7.12
CA TYR A 44 -3.02 4.80 6.61
C TYR A 44 -3.81 5.72 5.68
N HIS A 45 -3.37 6.97 5.59
CA HIS A 45 -3.84 7.86 4.55
C HIS A 45 -3.01 7.54 3.29
N ILE A 46 -3.65 6.93 2.31
CA ILE A 46 -3.03 6.52 1.05
C ILE A 46 -3.62 7.31 -0.10
N ASP A 47 -2.83 7.46 -1.15
CA ASP A 47 -3.30 7.96 -2.43
C ASP A 47 -3.80 6.77 -3.26
N ILE A 48 -5.11 6.75 -3.56
CA ILE A 48 -5.74 5.62 -4.26
C ILE A 48 -5.30 5.60 -5.73
N ASP A 49 -5.10 6.76 -6.35
CA ASP A 49 -4.61 6.86 -7.72
C ASP A 49 -3.19 6.30 -7.82
N GLU A 50 -2.27 6.71 -6.94
CA GLU A 50 -0.89 6.16 -6.90
C GLU A 50 -0.88 4.67 -6.55
N LEU A 51 -1.75 4.21 -5.63
CA LEU A 51 -1.85 2.78 -5.32
C LEU A 51 -2.31 1.97 -6.55
N ASN A 52 -3.31 2.45 -7.28
CA ASN A 52 -3.77 1.79 -8.51
C ASN A 52 -2.65 1.73 -9.55
N ASP A 53 -1.90 2.82 -9.76
CA ASP A 53 -0.75 2.84 -10.68
C ASP A 53 0.33 1.81 -10.26
N VAL A 54 0.61 1.71 -8.96
CA VAL A 54 1.56 0.72 -8.41
C VAL A 54 1.07 -0.71 -8.57
N ILE A 55 -0.21 -0.98 -8.30
CA ILE A 55 -0.80 -2.31 -8.45
C ILE A 55 -0.84 -2.69 -9.93
N GLU A 56 -1.21 -1.75 -10.80
CA GLU A 56 -1.17 -1.93 -12.25
C GLU A 56 0.26 -2.24 -12.68
N ASP A 57 1.27 -1.46 -12.29
CA ASP A 57 2.68 -1.73 -12.61
C ASP A 57 3.13 -3.13 -12.13
N LEU A 58 2.80 -3.51 -10.90
CA LEU A 58 3.14 -4.82 -10.31
C LEU A 58 2.49 -6.00 -11.03
N THR A 59 1.30 -5.80 -11.62
CA THR A 59 0.51 -6.87 -12.23
C THR A 59 0.57 -6.85 -13.76
N ALA A 60 0.92 -5.69 -14.32
CA ALA A 60 1.26 -5.46 -15.70
C ALA A 60 2.66 -5.97 -16.03
N VAL A 61 3.52 -6.31 -15.05
CA VAL A 61 4.71 -7.13 -15.33
C VAL A 61 4.20 -8.49 -15.86
N PRO A 62 4.26 -8.73 -17.18
CA PRO A 62 3.86 -10.02 -17.68
C PRO A 62 4.90 -11.00 -17.13
N ARG A 63 4.44 -12.10 -16.53
CA ARG A 63 5.30 -13.26 -16.33
C ARG A 63 6.03 -13.49 -17.66
N LYS A 64 7.33 -13.19 -17.72
CA LYS A 64 8.16 -13.77 -18.76
C LYS A 64 8.10 -15.27 -18.50
N GLU A 65 7.27 -15.91 -19.30
CA GLU A 65 7.37 -17.32 -19.64
C GLU A 65 8.85 -17.59 -19.97
N ASN A 66 9.52 -18.31 -19.07
CA ASN A 66 10.80 -18.97 -19.32
C ASN A 66 10.84 -20.26 -18.52
#